data_AF-X1FML8-F1
#
_entry.id   AF-X1FML8-F1
#
_cell.length_a   1.000
_cell.length_b   1.000
_cell.length_c   1.000
_cell.angle_alpha   90.00
_cell.angle_beta   90.00
_cell.angle_gamma   90.00
#
_symmetry.space_group_name_H-M   'P 1'
#
loop_
_entity.id
_entity.type
_entity.pdbx_description
1 polymer ?
#
loop_
_entity_poly.entity_id
_entity_poly.type
_entity_poly.pdbx_seq_one_letter_code
_entity_poly.pdbx_strand_id
1 'polypeptide(L)'
;MEILEQYLKIFFNKLNKGNSREESFYVILEHFLKEYGESIGKKTDITTLPKKTDAGNPDFRIRDYKSKITGYIEAKHPNIKSLDFIGNSEQVQIYMEAFPNFILANQ
;
A
#
# COMPACT_ATOMS: atom_id res chain seq x y z
N MET A 1 7.19 -3.90 -18.20
CA MET A 1 5.95 -4.67 -18.42
C MET A 1 5.93 -5.91 -17.53
N GLU A 2 7.02 -6.67 -17.48
CA GLU A 2 7.10 -7.94 -16.73
C GLU A 2 6.76 -7.86 -15.22
N ILE A 3 7.27 -6.88 -14.47
CA ILE A 3 6.99 -6.74 -13.02
C ILE A 3 5.48 -6.55 -12.75
N LEU A 4 4.81 -5.71 -13.53
CA LEU A 4 3.37 -5.47 -13.38
C LEU A 4 2.55 -6.71 -13.75
N GLU A 5 2.94 -7.42 -14.81
CA GLU A 5 2.26 -8.66 -15.22
C GLU A 5 2.40 -9.75 -14.15
N GLN A 6 3.60 -9.91 -13.57
CA GLN A 6 3.84 -10.86 -12.47
C GLN A 6 3.02 -10.50 -11.23
N TYR A 7 2.98 -9.20 -10.86
CA TYR A 7 2.13 -8.68 -9.78
C TYR A 7 0.67 -9.07 -10.00
N LEU A 8 0.10 -8.69 -11.15
CA LEU A 8 -1.31 -8.95 -11.47
C LEU A 8 -1.61 -10.45 -11.45
N LYS A 9 -0.71 -11.29 -11.97
CA LYS A 9 -0.89 -12.76 -11.94
C LYS A 9 -0.96 -13.32 -10.52
N ILE A 10 -0.02 -12.94 -9.65
CA ILE A 10 -0.01 -13.40 -8.25
C ILE A 10 -1.24 -12.87 -7.51
N PHE A 11 -1.56 -11.61 -7.73
CA PHE A 11 -2.71 -10.94 -7.16
C PHE A 11 -4.03 -11.62 -7.52
N PHE A 12 -4.31 -11.84 -8.81
CA PHE A 12 -5.54 -12.50 -9.25
C PHE A 12 -5.64 -13.93 -8.74
N ASN A 13 -4.53 -14.66 -8.71
CA ASN A 13 -4.48 -16.01 -8.11
C ASN A 13 -4.85 -16.00 -6.62
N LYS A 14 -4.48 -14.94 -5.89
CA LYS A 14 -4.85 -14.77 -4.48
C LYS A 14 -6.30 -14.35 -4.30
N LEU A 15 -6.79 -13.45 -5.14
CA LEU A 15 -8.17 -12.97 -5.12
C LEU A 15 -9.16 -14.10 -5.40
N ASN A 16 -8.89 -14.94 -6.40
CA ASN A 16 -9.76 -16.04 -6.83
C ASN A 16 -9.88 -17.18 -5.80
N LYS A 17 -9.00 -17.24 -4.79
CA LYS A 17 -9.11 -18.23 -3.69
C LYS A 17 -10.25 -17.91 -2.71
N GLY A 18 -10.87 -16.73 -2.80
CA GLY A 18 -12.15 -16.40 -2.16
C GLY A 18 -12.17 -16.23 -0.64
N ASN A 19 -11.11 -16.62 0.08
CA ASN A 19 -11.00 -16.50 1.53
C ASN A 19 -9.80 -15.63 1.97
N SER A 20 -9.49 -14.60 1.18
CA SER A 20 -8.36 -13.69 1.45
C SER A 20 -8.86 -12.49 2.25
N ARG A 21 -8.17 -12.16 3.35
CA ARG A 21 -8.34 -10.88 4.07
C ARG A 21 -7.47 -9.79 3.43
N GLU A 22 -7.73 -8.53 3.75
CA GLU A 22 -6.97 -7.38 3.23
C GLU A 22 -5.46 -7.54 3.46
N GLU A 23 -5.05 -7.97 4.64
CA GLU A 23 -3.64 -8.15 5.00
C GLU A 23 -2.97 -9.30 4.21
N SER A 24 -3.78 -10.17 3.60
CA SER A 24 -3.27 -11.26 2.78
C SER A 24 -2.70 -10.78 1.44
N PHE A 25 -2.99 -9.54 1.06
CA PHE A 25 -2.49 -8.90 -0.14
C PHE A 25 -1.27 -8.01 0.13
N TYR A 26 -0.99 -7.66 1.41
CA TYR A 26 0.09 -6.74 1.74
C TYR A 26 1.46 -7.21 1.25
N VAL A 27 1.77 -8.50 1.40
CA VAL A 27 3.04 -9.06 0.92
C VAL A 27 3.18 -8.96 -0.60
N ILE A 28 2.06 -9.01 -1.34
CA ILE A 28 2.03 -8.94 -2.80
C ILE A 28 2.34 -7.50 -3.23
N LEU A 29 1.67 -6.52 -2.61
CA LEU A 29 1.90 -5.11 -2.89
C LEU A 29 3.30 -4.65 -2.45
N GLU A 30 3.76 -5.09 -1.27
CA GLU A 30 5.10 -4.78 -0.75
C GLU A 30 6.19 -5.26 -1.73
N HIS A 31 6.06 -6.49 -2.24
CA HIS A 31 7.02 -7.04 -3.19
C HIS A 31 7.03 -6.25 -4.50
N PHE A 32 5.85 -5.96 -5.06
CA PHE A 32 5.73 -5.15 -6.28
C PHE A 32 6.36 -3.77 -6.13
N LEU A 33 6.09 -3.06 -5.03
CA LEU A 33 6.64 -1.73 -4.79
C LEU A 33 8.16 -1.76 -4.66
N LYS A 34 8.72 -2.79 -4.00
CA LYS A 34 10.17 -2.99 -3.91
C LYS A 34 10.81 -3.24 -5.28
N GLU A 35 10.29 -4.22 -6.02
CA GLU A 35 10.81 -4.58 -7.35
C GLU A 35 10.68 -3.44 -8.35
N TYR A 36 9.52 -2.79 -8.37
CA TYR A 36 9.31 -1.64 -9.24
C TYR A 36 10.25 -0.50 -8.89
N GLY A 37 10.42 -0.19 -7.59
CA GLY A 37 11.38 0.80 -7.11
C GLY A 37 12.80 0.50 -7.58
N GLU A 38 13.27 -0.74 -7.41
CA GLU A 38 14.59 -1.18 -7.87
C GLU A 38 14.74 -1.04 -9.39
N SER A 39 13.71 -1.40 -10.17
CA SER A 39 13.72 -1.31 -11.64
C SER A 39 13.91 0.12 -12.17
N ILE A 40 13.50 1.13 -11.40
CA ILE A 40 13.66 2.56 -11.73
C ILE A 40 14.81 3.23 -10.96
N GLY A 41 15.70 2.45 -10.34
CA GLY A 41 16.85 2.95 -9.59
C GLY A 41 16.50 3.61 -8.24
N LYS A 42 15.28 3.40 -7.73
CA LYS A 42 14.81 3.90 -6.43
C LYS A 42 14.78 2.76 -5.41
N LYS A 43 15.89 2.56 -4.71
CA LYS A 43 15.95 1.68 -3.53
C LYS A 43 14.94 2.16 -2.48
N THR A 44 13.95 1.31 -2.23
CA THR A 44 12.77 1.63 -1.43
C THR A 44 12.64 0.62 -0.29
N ASP A 45 12.65 1.09 0.94
CA ASP A 45 12.33 0.28 2.11
C ASP A 45 10.86 0.46 2.48
N ILE A 46 10.18 -0.63 2.79
CA ILE A 46 8.74 -0.65 3.06
C ILE A 46 8.51 -1.28 4.42
N THR A 47 7.85 -0.53 5.29
CA THR A 47 7.33 -1.03 6.57
C THR A 47 5.82 -1.22 6.43
N THR A 48 5.40 -2.48 6.34
CA THR A 48 3.99 -2.89 6.44
C THR A 48 3.55 -2.87 7.90
N LEU A 49 2.35 -2.35 8.18
CA LEU A 49 1.79 -2.17 9.53
C LEU A 49 2.78 -1.48 10.49
N PRO A 50 3.22 -0.24 10.19
CA PRO A 50 4.13 0.50 11.05
C PRO A 50 3.54 0.71 12.45
N LYS A 51 4.42 0.95 13.42
CA LYS A 51 4.03 1.27 14.80
C LYS A 51 3.05 2.45 14.84
N LYS A 52 2.08 2.36 15.75
CA LYS A 52 1.06 3.39 16.01
C LYS A 52 1.69 4.75 16.31
N THR A 53 1.09 5.80 15.75
CA THR A 53 1.37 7.21 16.05
C THR A 53 0.10 7.89 16.56
N ASP A 54 0.20 9.15 16.98
CA ASP A 54 -0.95 9.95 17.41
C ASP A 54 -1.97 10.14 16.28
N ALA A 55 -1.49 10.25 15.03
CA ALA A 55 -2.32 10.35 13.84
C ALA A 55 -2.80 8.99 13.30
N GLY A 56 -2.49 7.88 13.98
CA GLY A 56 -2.81 6.52 13.55
C GLY A 56 -1.65 5.78 12.88
N ASN A 57 -1.96 4.76 12.09
CA ASN A 57 -1.00 3.91 11.39
C ASN A 57 -1.54 3.55 9.99
N PRO A 58 -1.05 4.21 8.92
CA PRO A 58 -1.30 3.76 7.56
C PRO A 58 -0.78 2.35 7.35
N ASP A 59 -1.39 1.58 6.46
CA ASP A 59 -0.99 0.20 6.17
C ASP A 59 0.48 0.06 5.76
N PHE A 60 1.01 1.05 5.03
CA PHE A 60 2.41 1.09 4.61
C PHE A 60 3.07 2.42 4.90
N ARG A 61 4.34 2.34 5.33
CA ARG A 61 5.26 3.48 5.38
C ARG A 61 6.47 3.20 4.49
N ILE A 62 6.73 4.12 3.57
CA ILE A 62 7.77 3.99 2.54
C ILE A 62 8.94 4.90 2.89
N ARG A 63 10.17 4.39 2.75
CA ARG A 63 11.40 5.16 2.92
C ARG A 63 12.32 5.00 1.72
N ASP A 64 13.13 6.02 1.48
CA ASP A 64 14.26 5.91 0.56
C ASP A 64 15.45 5.17 1.19
N TYR A 65 16.49 4.95 0.39
CA TYR A 65 17.74 4.32 0.83
C TYR A 65 18.50 5.08 1.92
N LYS A 66 18.16 6.35 2.19
CA LYS A 66 18.72 7.17 3.28
C LYS A 66 17.85 7.11 4.53
N SER A 67 16.87 6.20 4.57
CA SER A 67 15.87 6.08 5.65
C SER A 67 14.94 7.28 5.81
N LYS A 68 14.88 8.19 4.83
CA LYS A 68 13.91 9.28 4.84
C LYS A 68 12.54 8.74 4.43
N ILE A 69 11.49 9.07 5.19
CA ILE A 69 10.11 8.75 4.81
C ILE A 69 9.74 9.50 3.53
N THR A 70 9.27 8.77 2.53
CA THR A 70 8.90 9.32 1.21
C THR A 70 7.41 9.26 0.93
N GLY A 71 6.66 8.41 1.64
CA GLY A 71 5.20 8.37 1.53
C GLY A 71 4.56 7.29 2.38
N TYR A 72 3.24 7.24 2.28
CA TYR A 72 2.37 6.34 3.03
C TYR A 72 1.28 5.79 2.11
N ILE A 73 0.83 4.58 2.36
CA ILE A 73 -0.29 3.98 1.64
C ILE A 73 -1.28 3.41 2.64
N GLU A 74 -2.55 3.75 2.46
CA GLU A 74 -3.70 3.03 3.02
C GLU A 74 -4.31 2.18 1.91
N ALA A 75 -4.43 0.88 2.16
CA ALA A 75 -4.56 -0.13 1.13
C ALA A 75 -5.78 -1.00 1.37
N LYS A 76 -6.89 -0.68 0.71
CA LYS A 76 -8.16 -1.36 0.89
C LYS A 76 -8.27 -2.65 0.09
N HIS A 77 -9.08 -3.57 0.62
CA HIS A 77 -9.36 -4.85 -0.04
C HIS A 77 -9.87 -4.63 -1.48
N PRO A 78 -9.46 -5.45 -2.46
CA PRO A 78 -9.80 -5.25 -3.88
C PRO A 78 -11.31 -5.22 -4.19
N ASN A 79 -12.12 -5.88 -3.33
CA ASN A 79 -13.58 -5.91 -3.43
C ASN A 79 -14.26 -4.60 -2.99
N ILE A 80 -13.52 -3.63 -2.46
CA ILE A 80 -14.07 -2.30 -2.16
C ILE A 80 -14.47 -1.60 -3.46
N LYS A 81 -15.76 -1.26 -3.54
CA LYS A 81 -16.37 -0.73 -4.76
C LYS A 81 -16.13 0.77 -4.99
N SER A 82 -15.91 1.55 -3.93
CA SER A 82 -15.76 3.01 -4.05
C SER A 82 -14.72 3.52 -3.05
N LEU A 83 -13.58 3.95 -3.60
CA LEU A 83 -12.58 4.70 -2.84
C LEU A 83 -13.05 6.13 -2.54
N ASP A 84 -13.93 6.71 -3.36
CA ASP A 84 -14.47 8.05 -3.08
C ASP A 84 -15.24 8.08 -1.76
N PHE A 85 -16.04 7.05 -1.49
CA PHE A 85 -16.74 6.93 -0.21
C PHE A 85 -15.76 6.78 0.96
N ILE A 86 -14.73 5.94 0.82
CA ILE A 86 -13.72 5.73 1.87
C ILE A 86 -12.85 6.97 2.08
N GLY A 87 -12.53 7.69 1.00
CA GLY A 87 -11.77 8.93 1.02
C GLY A 87 -12.43 10.01 1.88
N ASN A 88 -13.75 10.01 1.97
CA ASN A 88 -14.52 10.92 2.83
C ASN A 88 -14.65 10.46 4.28
N SER A 89 -14.08 9.32 4.67
CA SER A 89 -14.07 8.88 6.07
C SER A 89 -13.17 9.75 6.95
N GLU A 90 -13.56 9.93 8.21
CA GLU A 90 -12.78 10.69 9.19
C GLU A 90 -11.33 10.19 9.30
N GLN A 91 -11.13 8.87 9.32
CA GLN A 91 -9.80 8.26 9.36
C GLN A 91 -8.94 8.72 8.17
N VAL A 92 -9.46 8.65 6.94
CA VAL A 92 -8.68 9.01 5.75
C VAL A 92 -8.42 10.51 5.69
N GLN A 93 -9.36 11.35 6.12
CA GLN A 93 -9.14 12.80 6.21
C GLN A 93 -8.00 13.12 7.20
N ILE A 94 -8.00 12.50 8.39
CA ILE A 94 -6.89 12.63 9.36
C ILE A 94 -5.56 12.18 8.73
N TYR A 95 -5.56 11.06 8.01
CA TYR A 95 -4.34 10.54 7.39
C TYR A 95 -3.82 11.45 6.28
N MET A 96 -4.69 12.03 5.45
CA MET A 96 -4.30 12.98 4.41
C MET A 96 -3.69 14.26 4.98
N GLU A 97 -4.20 14.73 6.13
CA GLU A 97 -3.65 15.90 6.82
C GLU A 97 -2.31 15.60 7.51
N ALA A 98 -2.20 14.44 8.16
CA ALA A 98 -1.04 14.10 9.00
C ALA A 98 0.14 13.50 8.22
N PHE A 99 -0.11 12.81 7.10
CA PHE A 99 0.90 12.05 6.39
C PHE A 99 1.17 12.63 4.99
N PRO A 100 2.33 13.31 4.78
CA PRO A 100 2.68 13.82 3.46
C PRO A 100 2.90 12.66 2.48
N ASN A 101 2.52 12.86 1.22
CA ASN A 101 2.57 11.84 0.17
C ASN A 101 1.80 10.56 0.54
N PHE A 102 0.57 10.75 1.02
CA PHE A 102 -0.39 9.68 1.31
C PHE A 102 -1.13 9.24 0.04
N ILE A 103 -1.30 7.92 -0.11
CA ILE A 103 -2.11 7.31 -1.17
C ILE A 103 -3.19 6.44 -0.52
N LEU A 104 -4.44 6.66 -0.89
CA LEU A 104 -5.51 5.69 -0.68
C LEU A 104 -5.64 4.85 -1.95
N ALA A 105 -5.51 3.54 -1.84
CA ALA A 105 -5.57 2.64 -2.99
C ALA A 105 -6.39 1.39 -2.69
N ASN A 106 -6.97 0.82 -3.74
CA ASN A 106 -7.30 -0.60 -3.74
C ASN A 106 -6.00 -1.34 -4.01
N GLN A 107 -5.75 -2.41 -3.24
CA GLN A 107 -4.66 -3.32 -3.53
C GLN A 107 -4.86 -3.99 -4.88
#